data_AF-A0A2C9JY20-F1
#
_entry.id   AF-A0A2C9JY20-F1
#
_cell.length_a   1.000
_cell.length_b   1.000
_cell.length_c   1.000
_cell.angle_alpha   90.00
_cell.angle_beta   90.00
_cell.angle_gamma   90.00
#
_symmetry.space_group_name_H-M   'P 1'
#
loop_
_entity.id
_entity.type
_entity.pdbx_description
1 polymer ?
#
loop_
_entity_poly.entity_id
_entity_poly.type
_entity_poly.pdbx_seq_one_letter_code
_entity_poly.pdbx_strand_id
1 'polypeptide(L)'
;MLSQVVIQCFTLTFLAEWGDRSQVATVVLGAKENILGVLLGSLAGNALCTCLAVIGGKLIAEKISIRTVTLVGGVLFLYFAASTFYIDDD
;
A
#
# COMPACT_ATOMS: atom_id res chain seq x y z
N MET A 1 15.51 -14.98 18.29
CA MET A 1 14.62 -15.60 17.29
C MET A 1 13.71 -14.53 16.74
N LEU A 2 13.94 -14.06 15.51
CA LEU A 2 12.98 -13.21 14.82
C LEU A 2 11.78 -14.11 14.47
N SER A 3 10.56 -13.76 14.91
CA SER A 3 9.37 -14.55 14.62
C SER A 3 9.12 -14.63 13.11
N GLN A 4 8.71 -15.80 12.61
CA GLN A 4 8.39 -16.02 11.19
C GLN A 4 7.38 -15.00 10.65
N VAL A 5 6.48 -14.53 11.51
CA VAL A 5 5.48 -13.50 11.18
C VAL A 5 6.14 -12.18 10.79
N VAL A 6 7.19 -11.76 11.52
CA VAL A 6 7.89 -10.49 11.25
C VAL A 6 8.55 -10.54 9.87
N ILE A 7 9.20 -11.66 9.53
CA ILE A 7 9.86 -11.82 8.23
C ILE A 7 8.84 -11.81 7.09
N GLN A 8 7.70 -12.49 7.26
CA GLN A 8 6.65 -12.54 6.25
C GLN A 8 6.01 -11.17 6.04
N CYS A 9 5.59 -10.49 7.12
CA CYS A 9 5.00 -9.16 7.04
C CYS A 9 5.99 -8.15 6.45
N PHE A 10 7.26 -8.17 6.87
CA PHE A 10 8.29 -7.31 6.30
C PHE A 10 8.46 -7.56 4.81
N THR A 11 8.67 -8.81 4.39
CA THR A 11 8.92 -9.15 2.98
C THR A 11 7.74 -8.75 2.10
N LEU A 12 6.51 -9.08 2.51
CA LEU A 12 5.30 -8.76 1.74
C LEU A 12 5.10 -7.24 1.64
N THR A 13 5.21 -6.53 2.75
CA THR A 13 4.99 -5.06 2.76
C THR A 13 6.11 -4.35 2.01
N PHE A 14 7.35 -4.76 2.21
CA PHE A 14 8.51 -4.18 1.53
C PHE A 14 8.39 -4.34 0.01
N LEU A 15 8.07 -5.54 -0.48
CA LEU A 15 7.90 -5.78 -1.92
C LEU A 15 6.68 -5.06 -2.49
N ALA A 16 5.59 -4.95 -1.72
CA ALA A 16 4.39 -4.23 -2.15
C ALA A 16 4.63 -2.72 -2.29
N GLU A 17 5.40 -2.14 -1.39
CA GLU A 17 5.68 -0.69 -1.34
C GLU A 17 6.94 -0.30 -2.13
N TRP A 18 7.73 -1.26 -2.61
CA TRP A 18 9.01 -0.99 -3.27
C TRP A 18 8.82 -0.19 -4.56
N GLY A 19 9.39 1.02 -4.60
CA GLY A 19 9.32 1.88 -5.78
C GLY A 19 7.94 2.52 -6.00
N ASP A 20 7.09 2.55 -4.98
CA ASP A 20 5.81 3.25 -5.07
C ASP A 20 5.98 4.77 -5.29
N ARG A 21 4.98 5.38 -5.91
CA ARG A 21 4.93 6.82 -6.19
C ARG A 21 5.09 7.67 -4.91
N SER A 22 4.61 7.17 -3.77
CA SER A 22 4.80 7.85 -2.48
C SER A 22 6.27 8.01 -2.09
N GLN A 23 7.14 7.06 -2.45
CA GLN A 23 8.59 7.15 -2.18
C GLN A 23 9.24 8.25 -3.03
N VAL A 24 8.94 8.29 -4.33
CA VAL A 24 9.43 9.35 -5.23
C VAL A 24 8.93 10.72 -4.77
N ALA A 25 7.65 10.83 -4.40
CA ALA A 25 7.07 12.07 -3.88
C ALA A 25 7.78 12.53 -2.59
N THR A 26 8.10 11.60 -1.69
CA THR A 26 8.82 11.90 -0.43
C THR A 26 10.23 12.41 -0.71
N VAL A 27 10.95 11.83 -1.67
CA VAL A 27 12.29 12.31 -2.08
C VAL A 27 12.22 13.71 -2.67
N VAL A 28 11.27 13.96 -3.57
CA VAL A 28 11.08 15.29 -4.18
C VAL A 28 10.70 16.33 -3.12
N LEU A 29 9.81 15.97 -2.18
CA LEU A 29 9.41 16.88 -1.10
C LEU A 29 10.57 17.15 -0.15
N GLY A 30 11.37 16.13 0.20
CA GLY A 30 12.56 16.27 1.03
C GLY A 30 13.67 17.11 0.39
N ALA A 31 13.72 17.17 -0.95
CA ALA A 31 14.62 18.06 -1.67
C ALA A 31 14.18 19.53 -1.67
N LYS A 32 12.87 19.80 -1.47
CA LYS A 32 12.29 21.15 -1.51
C LYS A 32 12.04 21.75 -0.12
N GLU A 33 11.75 20.91 0.86
CA GLU A 33 11.29 21.29 2.20
C GLU A 33 12.25 20.80 3.30
N ASN A 34 11.92 21.10 4.56
CA ASN A 34 12.72 20.63 5.69
C ASN A 34 12.71 19.09 5.79
N ILE A 35 13.89 18.48 5.65
CA ILE A 35 14.10 17.04 5.66
C ILE A 35 13.52 16.36 6.90
N LEU A 36 13.69 16.95 8.10
CA LEU A 36 13.18 16.37 9.34
C LEU A 36 11.65 16.39 9.38
N GLY A 37 11.03 17.47 8.89
CA GLY A 37 9.57 17.57 8.78
C GLY A 37 9.00 16.55 7.81
N VAL A 38 9.63 16.39 6.64
CA VAL A 38 9.21 15.41 5.63
C VAL A 38 9.40 13.97 6.13
N LEU A 39 10.50 13.68 6.82
CA LEU A 39 10.77 12.36 7.37
C LEU A 39 9.76 11.98 8.46
N LEU A 40 9.48 12.88 9.41
CA LEU A 40 8.49 12.62 10.46
C LEU A 40 7.07 12.53 9.89
N GLY A 41 6.71 13.41 8.96
CA GLY A 41 5.40 13.41 8.31
C GLY A 41 5.14 12.15 7.49
N SER A 42 6.10 11.75 6.65
CA SER A 42 6.00 10.53 5.84
C SER A 42 5.96 9.27 6.70
N LEU A 43 6.78 9.19 7.75
CA LEU A 43 6.78 8.07 8.69
C LEU A 43 5.43 7.97 9.43
N ALA A 44 4.94 9.09 9.98
CA ALA A 44 3.67 9.12 10.70
C ALA A 44 2.48 8.80 9.78
N GLY A 45 2.45 9.39 8.59
CA GLY A 45 1.41 9.13 7.59
C GLY A 45 1.38 7.67 7.17
N ASN A 46 2.54 7.10 6.85
CA ASN A 46 2.64 5.70 6.44
C ASN A 46 2.27 4.73 7.58
N ALA A 47 2.71 5.02 8.81
CA ALA A 47 2.35 4.23 9.98
C ALA A 47 0.84 4.25 10.23
N LEU A 48 0.20 5.43 10.14
CA LEU A 48 -1.24 5.57 10.29
C LEU A 48 -2.00 4.81 9.20
N CYS A 49 -1.60 4.97 7.94
CA CYS A 49 -2.21 4.25 6.81
C CYS A 49 -2.14 2.74 7.00
N THR A 50 -0.95 2.23 7.35
CA THR A 50 -0.71 0.80 7.58
C THR A 50 -1.55 0.27 8.76
N CYS A 51 -1.59 1.00 9.88
CA CYS A 51 -2.40 0.63 11.03
C CYS A 51 -3.89 0.53 10.67
N LEU A 52 -4.42 1.51 9.93
CA LEU A 52 -5.81 1.50 9.47
C LEU A 52 -6.07 0.34 8.51
N ALA A 53 -5.16 0.07 7.57
CA ALA A 53 -5.27 -1.04 6.64
C ALA A 53 -5.28 -2.40 7.35
N VAL A 54 -4.41 -2.61 8.35
CA VAL A 54 -4.33 -3.86 9.10
C VAL A 54 -5.56 -4.05 9.99
N ILE A 55 -5.99 -3.02 10.73
CA ILE A 55 -7.17 -3.12 11.60
C ILE A 55 -8.43 -3.30 10.76
N GLY A 56 -8.63 -2.48 9.72
CA GLY A 56 -9.76 -2.58 8.80
C GLY A 56 -9.79 -3.93 8.08
N GLY A 57 -8.64 -4.39 7.57
CA GLY A 57 -8.50 -5.68 6.91
C GLY A 57 -8.85 -6.84 7.84
N LYS A 58 -8.41 -6.79 9.11
CA LYS A 58 -8.78 -7.79 10.12
C LYS A 58 -10.30 -7.84 10.34
N LEU A 59 -10.94 -6.68 10.53
CA LEU A 59 -12.39 -6.60 10.77
C LEU A 59 -13.19 -7.12 9.58
N ILE A 60 -12.72 -6.88 8.36
CA ILE A 60 -13.36 -7.36 7.13
C ILE A 60 -13.14 -8.87 6.96
N ALA A 61 -11.92 -9.37 7.24
CA ALA A 61 -11.57 -10.78 7.14
C ALA A 61 -12.39 -11.67 8.09
N GLU A 62 -12.84 -11.15 9.23
CA GLU A 62 -13.74 -11.84 10.15
C GLU A 62 -15.17 -11.99 9.59
N LYS A 63 -15.57 -11.15 8.63
CA LYS A 63 -16.94 -11.11 8.09
C LYS A 63 -17.09 -11.61 6.65
N ILE A 64 -16.02 -11.63 5.87
CA ILE A 64 -16.05 -11.92 4.43
C ILE A 64 -15.15 -13.12 4.10
N SER A 65 -15.64 -14.03 3.26
CA SER A 65 -14.86 -15.18 2.78
C SER A 65 -13.69 -14.75 1.88
N ILE A 66 -12.54 -15.40 2.04
CA ILE A 66 -11.35 -15.20 1.19
C ILE A 66 -11.66 -15.29 -0.31
N ARG A 67 -12.60 -16.16 -0.71
CA ARG A 67 -13.02 -16.31 -2.11
C ARG A 67 -13.65 -15.04 -2.67
N THR A 68 -14.46 -14.36 -1.86
CA THR A 68 -15.10 -13.11 -2.26
C THR A 68 -14.05 -12.01 -2.42
N VAL A 69 -13.10 -11.93 -1.49
CA VAL A 69 -11.99 -10.96 -1.55
C VAL A 69 -11.15 -11.17 -2.80
N THR A 70 -10.78 -12.42 -3.12
CA THR A 70 -10.00 -12.74 -4.32
C THR A 70 -10.77 -12.42 -5.61
N LEU A 71 -12.07 -12.74 -5.67
CA LEU A 71 -12.88 -12.47 -6.86
C LEU A 71 -13.03 -10.96 -7.10
N VAL A 72 -13.39 -10.20 -6.05
CA VAL A 72 -13.50 -8.73 -6.15
C VAL A 72 -12.16 -8.11 -6.52
N GLY A 73 -11.06 -8.55 -5.90
CA GLY A 73 -9.71 -8.09 -6.23
C GLY A 73 -9.37 -8.35 -7.70
N GLY A 74 -9.62 -9.56 -8.20
CA GLY A 74 -9.37 -9.92 -9.61
C GLY A 74 -10.20 -9.09 -10.59
N VAL A 75 -11.49 -8.86 -10.30
CA VAL A 75 -12.36 -8.00 -11.12
C VAL A 75 -11.85 -6.56 -11.13
N LEU A 76 -11.44 -6.01 -9.98
CA LEU A 76 -10.87 -4.67 -9.91
C LEU A 76 -9.55 -4.57 -10.70
N PHE A 77 -8.70 -5.58 -10.65
CA PHE A 77 -7.47 -5.64 -11.45
C PHE A 77 -7.77 -5.59 -12.96
N LEU A 78 -8.73 -6.39 -13.43
CA LEU A 78 -9.13 -6.39 -14.84
C LEU A 78 -9.78 -5.06 -15.25
N TYR A 79 -10.60 -4.48 -14.37
CA TYR A 79 -11.20 -3.17 -14.58
C TYR A 79 -10.13 -2.09 -14.74
N PHE A 80 -9.15 -2.01 -13.84
CA PHE A 80 -8.07 -1.02 -13.94
C PHE A 80 -7.19 -1.24 -15.18
N ALA A 81 -6.94 -2.49 -15.56
CA ALA A 81 -6.22 -2.80 -16.80
C ALA A 81 -6.97 -2.28 -18.03
N ALA A 82 -8.28 -2.53 -18.10
CA ALA A 82 -9.12 -2.04 -19.20
C ALA A 82 -9.25 -0.51 -19.20
N SER A 83 -9.39 0.12 -18.02
CA SER A 83 -9.49 1.58 -17.93
C SER A 83 -8.22 2.27 -18.40
N THR A 84 -7.05 1.76 -18.03
CA THR A 84 -5.77 2.29 -18.52
C THR A 84 -5.68 2.16 -20.04
N PHE A 85 -6.05 1.00 -20.59
CA PHE A 85 -6.02 0.78 -22.04
C PHE A 85 -6.92 1.75 -22.82
N TYR A 86 -8.07 2.15 -22.27
CA TYR A 86 -8.99 3.08 -22.93
C TYR A 86 -8.62 4.56 -22.72
N ILE A 87 -7.90 4.88 -21.65
CA ILE A 87 -7.49 6.26 -21.32
C ILE A 87 -6.28 6.73 -22.13
N ASP A 88 -5.45 5.81 -22.63
CA ASP A 88 -4.30 6.12 -23.50
C ASP A 88 -4.66 6.35 -24.99
N ASP A 89 -5.93 6.21 -25.39
CA ASP A 89 -6.40 6.36 -26.79
C ASP A 89 -6.85 7.80 -27.17
N ASP A 90 -6.69 8.79 -26.28
CA ASP A 90 -6.89 10.25 -26.55
C ASP A 90 -5.63 11.09 -26.28
#